data_AF-A0A0D0N2Y5-F1
#
_entry.id   AF-A0A0D0N2Y5-F1
#
_cell.length_a   1.000
_cell.length_b   1.000
_cell.length_c   1.000
_cell.angle_alpha   90.00
_cell.angle_beta   90.00
_cell.angle_gamma   90.00
#
_symmetry.space_group_name_H-M   'P 1'
#
loop_
_entity.id
_entity.type
_entity.pdbx_description
1 polymer ?
#
loop_
_entity_poly.entity_id
_entity_poly.type
_entity_poly.pdbx_seq_one_letter_code
_entity_poly.pdbx_strand_id
1 'polypeptide(L)'
;MNPMGYEQVSGKASEVVKALETASTGWWHLGSDRKADRALKAAQAVRDGAQSVTVGRVVYTVTDALPEQRVSGQEVGTNAAP
;
A
#
# COMPACT_ATOMS: atom_id res chain seq x y z
N MET A 1 -3.55 -5.90 -24.13
CA MET A 1 -2.09 -6.10 -24.05
C MET A 1 -1.48 -4.80 -23.58
N ASN A 2 -0.97 -4.73 -22.34
CA ASN A 2 -0.34 -3.50 -21.82
C ASN A 2 1.12 -3.42 -22.31
N PRO A 3 1.52 -2.37 -23.04
CA PRO A 3 2.81 -2.32 -23.75
C PRO A 3 4.03 -1.94 -22.90
N MET A 4 3.97 -2.03 -21.55
CA MET A 4 5.09 -1.58 -20.68
C MET A 4 5.54 -2.57 -19.60
N GLY A 5 5.10 -3.83 -19.62
CA GLY A 5 5.74 -4.88 -18.81
C GLY A 5 5.62 -4.73 -17.28
N TYR A 6 4.72 -3.86 -16.81
CA TYR A 6 4.30 -3.82 -15.41
C TYR A 6 3.00 -4.61 -15.24
N GLU A 7 3.00 -5.59 -14.35
CA GLU A 7 1.76 -6.23 -13.90
C GLU A 7 1.05 -5.29 -12.91
N GLN A 8 -0.24 -5.10 -13.09
CA GLN A 8 -1.04 -4.25 -12.20
C GLN A 8 -2.01 -5.12 -11.42
N VAL A 9 -1.93 -5.03 -10.09
CA VAL A 9 -2.82 -5.73 -9.17
C VAL A 9 -3.67 -4.67 -8.49
N SER A 10 -4.97 -4.68 -8.77
CA SER A 10 -5.94 -3.78 -8.15
C SER A 10 -6.92 -4.56 -7.29
N GLY A 11 -7.17 -4.11 -6.07
CA GLY A 11 -8.12 -4.76 -5.17
C GLY A 11 -8.32 -3.98 -3.89
N LYS A 12 -9.05 -4.57 -2.94
CA LYS A 12 -9.22 -3.96 -1.62
C LYS A 12 -7.91 -3.92 -0.85
N ALA A 13 -7.78 -3.02 0.13
CA ALA A 13 -6.57 -2.90 0.95
C ALA A 13 -6.15 -4.26 1.53
N SER A 14 -7.11 -5.04 2.06
CA SER A 14 -6.89 -6.38 2.61
C SER A 14 -6.37 -7.38 1.57
N GLU A 15 -6.85 -7.31 0.33
CA GLU A 15 -6.41 -8.20 -0.76
C GLU A 15 -5.02 -7.82 -1.26
N VAL A 16 -4.75 -6.51 -1.39
CA VAL A 16 -3.44 -5.98 -1.77
C VAL A 16 -2.39 -6.37 -0.72
N VAL A 17 -2.70 -6.21 0.56
CA VAL A 17 -1.82 -6.63 1.67
C VAL A 17 -1.53 -8.13 1.60
N LYS A 18 -2.57 -8.97 1.45
CA LYS A 18 -2.40 -10.43 1.35
C LYS A 18 -1.55 -10.83 0.13
N ALA A 19 -1.74 -10.14 -1.00
CA ALA A 19 -0.94 -10.37 -2.21
C ALA A 19 0.53 -9.99 -2.00
N LEU A 20 0.80 -8.87 -1.32
CA LEU A 20 2.16 -8.43 -0.98
C LEU A 20 2.85 -9.37 0.01
N GLU A 21 2.14 -9.87 1.03
CA GLU A 21 2.66 -10.87 1.97
C GLU A 21 2.98 -12.19 1.27
N THR A 22 2.10 -12.64 0.37
CA THR A 22 2.31 -13.86 -0.43
C THR A 22 3.52 -13.69 -1.37
N ALA A 23 3.62 -12.54 -2.04
CA ALA A 23 4.75 -12.21 -2.89
C ALA A 23 6.07 -12.13 -2.10
N SER A 24 6.03 -11.59 -0.88
CA SER A 24 7.17 -11.57 0.05
C SER A 24 7.71 -12.97 0.29
N THR A 25 6.85 -13.90 0.70
CA THR A 25 7.22 -15.29 0.96
C THR A 25 7.79 -15.95 -0.30
N GLY A 26 7.16 -15.74 -1.47
CA GLY A 26 7.68 -16.25 -2.73
C GLY A 26 9.08 -15.73 -3.08
N TRP A 27 9.34 -14.44 -2.88
CA TRP A 27 10.68 -13.87 -3.11
C TRP A 27 11.71 -14.27 -2.05
N TRP A 28 11.28 -14.52 -0.82
CA TRP A 28 12.14 -15.07 0.22
C TRP A 28 12.66 -16.46 -0.17
N HIS A 29 11.78 -17.35 -0.64
CA HIS A 29 12.17 -18.68 -1.13
C HIS A 29 13.09 -18.65 -2.35
N LEU A 30 13.07 -17.56 -3.12
CA LEU A 30 13.96 -17.33 -4.27
C LEU A 30 15.30 -16.69 -3.88
N GLY A 31 15.58 -16.48 -2.59
CA GLY A 31 16.79 -15.80 -2.12
C GLY A 31 16.85 -14.31 -2.52
N SER A 32 15.69 -13.69 -2.73
CA SER A 32 15.55 -12.28 -3.08
C SER A 32 15.09 -11.46 -1.88
N ASP A 33 15.88 -11.47 -0.81
CA ASP A 33 15.59 -10.85 0.49
C ASP A 33 15.19 -9.38 0.35
N ARG A 34 15.95 -8.59 -0.42
CA ARG A 34 15.65 -7.16 -0.66
C ARG A 34 14.30 -6.92 -1.37
N LYS A 35 13.78 -7.91 -2.07
CA LYS A 35 12.49 -7.81 -2.76
C LYS A 35 11.36 -8.23 -1.81
N ALA A 36 11.59 -9.27 -1.00
CA ALA A 36 10.71 -9.66 0.09
C ALA A 36 10.52 -8.55 1.13
N ASP A 37 11.61 -7.92 1.57
CA ASP A 37 11.59 -6.78 2.48
C ASP A 37 10.78 -5.60 1.92
N ARG A 38 10.94 -5.30 0.63
CA ARG A 38 10.15 -4.27 -0.06
C ARG A 38 8.67 -4.63 -0.14
N ALA A 39 8.34 -5.90 -0.31
CA ALA A 39 6.95 -6.37 -0.31
C ALA A 39 6.30 -6.17 1.06
N LEU A 40 7.00 -6.52 2.15
CA LEU A 40 6.52 -6.32 3.52
C LEU A 40 6.36 -4.83 3.85
N LYS A 41 7.33 -4.00 3.49
CA LYS A 41 7.23 -2.54 3.65
C LYS A 41 6.06 -1.96 2.86
N ALA A 42 5.83 -2.43 1.65
CA ALA A 42 4.69 -2.03 0.83
C ALA A 42 3.35 -2.47 1.46
N ALA A 43 3.28 -3.69 2.03
CA ALA A 43 2.09 -4.16 2.74
C ALA A 43 1.79 -3.27 3.96
N GLN A 44 2.83 -2.90 4.72
CA GLN A 44 2.70 -1.99 5.84
C GLN A 44 2.20 -0.61 5.38
N ALA A 45 2.79 -0.03 4.34
CA ALA A 45 2.34 1.25 3.79
C ALA A 45 0.85 1.23 3.38
N VAL A 46 0.36 0.13 2.80
CA VAL A 46 -1.07 -0.03 2.47
C VAL A 46 -1.93 -0.09 3.74
N ARG A 47 -1.46 -0.74 4.81
CA ARG A 47 -2.14 -0.71 6.12
C ARG A 47 -2.18 0.69 6.73
N ASP A 48 -1.13 1.48 6.52
CA ASP A 48 -1.04 2.89 6.92
C ASP A 48 -1.86 3.85 6.02
N GLY A 49 -2.49 3.34 4.95
CA GLY A 49 -3.40 4.11 4.09
C GLY A 49 -2.84 4.48 2.71
N ALA A 50 -1.71 3.90 2.28
CA ALA A 50 -1.19 4.12 0.94
C ALA A 50 -2.15 3.55 -0.13
N GLN A 51 -2.51 4.37 -1.11
CA GLN A 51 -3.41 3.97 -2.20
C GLN A 51 -2.70 3.23 -3.33
N SER A 52 -1.38 3.38 -3.46
CA SER A 52 -0.59 2.68 -4.46
C SER A 52 0.82 2.42 -3.97
N VAL A 53 1.31 1.21 -4.20
CA VAL A 53 2.67 0.79 -3.87
C VAL A 53 3.26 -0.01 -5.02
N THR A 54 4.54 0.22 -5.32
CA THR A 54 5.23 -0.47 -6.42
C THR A 54 6.32 -1.37 -5.86
N VAL A 55 6.28 -2.65 -6.23
CA VAL A 55 7.32 -3.61 -5.83
C VAL A 55 7.88 -4.32 -7.06
N GLY A 56 9.11 -3.97 -7.41
CA GLY A 56 9.76 -4.47 -8.63
C GLY A 56 9.08 -3.92 -9.88
N ARG A 57 8.46 -4.82 -10.67
CA ARG A 57 7.67 -4.48 -11.86
C ARG A 57 6.17 -4.65 -11.64
N VAL A 58 5.71 -4.75 -10.39
CA VAL A 58 4.30 -4.91 -10.08
C VAL A 58 3.81 -3.66 -9.35
N VAL A 59 2.74 -3.06 -9.87
CA VAL A 59 2.07 -1.92 -9.24
C VAL A 59 0.82 -2.45 -8.54
N TYR A 60 0.77 -2.30 -7.22
CA TYR A 60 -0.37 -2.66 -6.41
C TYR A 60 -1.18 -1.40 -6.12
N THR A 61 -2.45 -1.39 -6.50
CA THR A 61 -3.35 -0.25 -6.34
C THR A 61 -4.53 -0.65 -5.49
N VAL A 62 -4.80 0.11 -4.44
CA VAL A 62 -5.96 -0.07 -3.60
C VAL A 62 -7.14 0.64 -4.27
N THR A 63 -8.12 -0.13 -4.73
CA THR A 63 -9.34 0.38 -5.36
C THR A 63 -10.49 0.57 -4.37
N ASP A 64 -10.36 -0.01 -3.18
CA ASP A 64 -11.19 0.35 -2.04
C ASP A 64 -10.69 1.70 -1.55
N ALA A 65 -11.12 2.76 -2.23
CA ALA A 65 -11.11 4.08 -1.65
C ALA A 65 -11.91 3.95 -0.36
N LEU A 66 -11.23 3.78 0.78
CA LEU A 66 -11.86 4.04 2.06
C LEU A 66 -12.48 5.44 1.92
N PRO A 67 -13.79 5.60 2.21
CA PRO A 67 -14.40 6.91 2.21
C PRO A 67 -13.55 7.78 3.11
N GLU A 68 -13.19 8.97 2.61
CA GLU A 68 -12.45 9.99 3.34
C GLU A 68 -12.86 10.02 4.82
N GLN A 69 -12.03 9.51 5.73
CA GLN A 69 -11.93 9.93 7.13
C GLN A 69 -10.60 9.39 7.68
N ARG A 70 -9.63 10.24 8.05
CA ARG A 70 -9.83 11.38 8.95
C ARG A 70 -9.12 12.65 8.50
N VAL A 71 -9.92 13.68 8.25
CA VAL A 71 -9.62 15.00 8.79
C VAL A 71 -10.06 14.96 10.26
N SER A 72 -9.14 14.88 11.20
CA SER A 72 -9.30 15.39 12.59
C SER A 72 -8.07 15.04 13.42
N GLY A 73 -7.18 16.01 13.48
CA GLY A 73 -5.96 15.99 14.28
C GLY A 73 -5.27 17.35 14.31
N GLN A 74 -6.04 18.44 14.30
CA GLN A 74 -5.58 19.73 14.80
C GLN A 74 -6.77 20.48 15.39
N GLU A 75 -7.20 20.00 16.56
CA GLU A 75 -7.76 20.90 17.55
C GLU A 75 -6.61 21.77 18.05
N VAL A 76 -6.54 23.02 17.60
CA VAL A 76 -5.79 24.07 18.32
C VAL A 76 -6.78 25.16 18.69
N GLY A 77 -7.31 25.04 19.91
CA GLY A 77 -7.67 26.14 20.79
C GLY A 77 -8.65 27.20 20.28
N THR A 78 -9.92 27.03 20.68
CA THR A 78 -10.70 28.01 21.44
C THR A 78 -10.70 29.49 20.99
N ASN A 79 -11.87 29.92 20.53
CA ASN A 79 -12.47 31.25 20.72
C ASN A 79 -11.80 32.12 21.80
N ALA A 80 -11.33 33.32 21.42
CA ALA A 80 -11.60 34.54 22.18
C ALA A 80 -11.15 35.77 21.38
N ALA A 81 -12.14 36.52 20.88
CA ALA A 81 -12.00 37.95 20.68
C ALA A 81 -11.75 38.62 22.04
N PRO A 82 -10.93 39.67 22.07
CA PRO A 82 -11.47 40.98 22.41
C PRO A 82 -11.18 42.07 21.37
#